data_AF-A0A4V1VKD3-F1
#
_entry.id   AF-A0A4V1VKD3-F1
#
_cell.length_a   1.000
_cell.length_b   1.000
_cell.length_c   1.000
_cell.angle_alpha   90.00
_cell.angle_beta   90.00
_cell.angle_gamma   90.00
#
_symmetry.space_group_name_H-M   'P 1'
#
loop_
_entity.id
_entity.type
_entity.pdbx_description
1 polymer ?
#
loop_
_entity_poly.entity_id
_entity_poly.type
_entity_poly.pdbx_seq_one_letter_code
_entity_poly.pdbx_strand_id
1 'polypeptide(L)'
;LDGFPALGEGWEAVETVTGRDMERWTYRRPFDLVEIPDAHFVVLGDYVTTEDGTGLVHQSPAFGADDMAVCKAYGLPVVNPIAPDGHFEADVPLVGGAFFKEADPTLVADLDARGLLFTKLDYEHSYPHCWRCHTPLMYFALPAWYIRTTARKDELLAQNEQTNWYPGTIKHGRYGDWLENNIDWSLSRNRFWGTPLPIWRNDADPSKVVCVESLAHLSELTGTDQSDLDPHRPYIDDVTFTIDGEPGTYRRVPEVIDAWFDSGSMPFAQWGYPHAEGSKEKFERAYPAQYIAEAIDQTRGWFYSLMAVGTLVFDRSSYENVVCLGHILAEDGRKMSKHLGNILLPMPLMDEHGADALRWFMACSGSPWSARRIGHNALTEGGADERLGHDHTVGAVRRDDVGDVGVHGDRGVRHERP
;
A
#
# COMPACT_ATOMS: atom_id res chain seq x y z
N LEU A 1 -17.10 -24.11 37.02
CA LEU A 1 -17.22 -22.91 36.15
C LEU A 1 -18.38 -23.24 35.26
N ASP A 2 -19.57 -22.92 35.76
CA ASP A 2 -20.83 -23.42 35.25
C ASP A 2 -21.27 -22.52 34.08
N GLY A 3 -21.46 -23.13 32.91
CA GLY A 3 -21.92 -22.46 31.69
C GLY A 3 -20.92 -22.51 30.54
N PHE A 4 -21.37 -22.97 29.38
CA PHE A 4 -20.67 -22.78 28.10
C PHE A 4 -21.00 -21.37 27.62
N PRO A 5 -20.05 -20.41 27.55
CA PRO A 5 -20.34 -19.01 27.25
C PRO A 5 -21.14 -18.79 25.97
N ALA A 6 -20.95 -19.66 24.97
CA ALA A 6 -21.62 -19.60 23.68
C ALA A 6 -23.05 -20.21 23.67
N LEU A 7 -23.38 -21.10 24.63
CA LEU A 7 -24.66 -21.82 24.66
C LEU A 7 -25.58 -21.38 25.81
N GLY A 8 -25.04 -20.66 26.80
CA GLY A 8 -25.77 -20.19 27.98
C GLY A 8 -25.97 -21.28 29.05
N GLU A 9 -26.92 -21.05 29.96
CA GLU A 9 -27.32 -22.02 30.98
C GLU A 9 -28.19 -23.15 30.38
N GLY A 10 -28.18 -24.34 30.99
CA GLY A 10 -29.05 -25.45 30.60
C GLY A 10 -28.41 -26.52 29.70
N TRP A 11 -27.10 -26.42 29.43
CA TRP A 11 -26.33 -27.40 28.68
C TRP A 11 -25.32 -28.14 29.57
N GLU A 12 -25.17 -29.44 29.36
CA GLU A 12 -24.15 -30.27 30.02
C GLU A 12 -23.20 -30.91 29.01
N ALA A 13 -21.89 -30.95 29.32
CA ALA A 13 -20.94 -31.71 28.51
C ALA A 13 -21.19 -33.21 28.70
N VAL A 14 -21.50 -33.88 27.59
CA VAL A 14 -21.62 -35.35 27.56
C VAL A 14 -20.25 -36.01 27.33
N GLU A 15 -19.36 -35.36 26.58
CA GLU A 15 -18.03 -35.84 26.25
C GLU A 15 -17.07 -34.67 25.99
N THR A 16 -15.78 -34.89 26.28
CA THR A 16 -14.69 -33.96 25.96
C THR A 16 -13.64 -34.71 25.15
N VAL A 17 -13.32 -34.20 23.96
CA VAL A 17 -12.28 -34.74 23.08
C VAL A 17 -11.19 -33.70 22.83
N THR A 18 -9.98 -34.14 22.50
CA THR A 18 -8.95 -33.21 22.03
C THR A 18 -9.14 -32.95 20.54
N GLY A 19 -8.75 -31.77 20.05
CA GLY A 19 -8.83 -31.46 18.62
C GLY A 19 -8.03 -32.45 17.74
N ARG A 20 -6.96 -33.03 18.30
CA ARG A 20 -6.18 -34.10 17.64
C ARG A 20 -7.00 -35.37 17.44
N ASP A 21 -7.85 -35.72 18.41
CA ASP A 21 -8.69 -36.92 18.31
C ASP A 21 -9.76 -36.77 17.23
N MET A 22 -10.11 -35.53 16.86
CA MET A 22 -11.06 -35.20 15.80
C MET A 22 -10.44 -35.26 14.39
N GLU A 23 -9.12 -35.38 14.26
CA GLU A 23 -8.46 -35.42 12.95
C GLU A 23 -9.07 -36.53 12.07
N ARG A 24 -9.40 -36.20 10.81
CA ARG A 24 -10.07 -37.07 9.84
C ARG A 24 -11.50 -37.49 10.19
N TRP A 25 -12.13 -36.93 11.22
CA TRP A 25 -13.57 -37.15 11.43
C TRP A 25 -14.35 -36.61 10.24
N THR A 26 -15.17 -37.46 9.63
CA THR A 26 -16.00 -37.09 8.48
C THR A 26 -17.25 -36.35 8.92
N TYR A 27 -17.69 -35.38 8.12
CA TYR A 27 -18.90 -34.61 8.40
C TYR A 27 -19.77 -34.48 7.16
N ARG A 28 -21.05 -34.13 7.36
CA ARG A 28 -21.95 -33.75 6.27
C ARG A 28 -21.89 -32.23 6.07
N ARG A 29 -21.49 -31.79 4.89
CA ARG A 29 -21.46 -30.37 4.53
C ARG A 29 -22.88 -29.77 4.44
N PRO A 30 -23.05 -28.46 4.67
CA PRO A 30 -24.35 -27.82 4.62
C PRO A 30 -24.89 -27.61 3.20
N PHE A 31 -24.02 -27.54 2.18
CA PHE A 31 -24.39 -27.27 0.80
C PHE A 31 -23.81 -28.30 -0.16
N ASP A 32 -24.62 -28.74 -1.12
CA ASP A 32 -24.23 -29.63 -2.23
C ASP A 32 -24.26 -28.89 -3.58
N LEU A 33 -24.08 -27.56 -3.55
CA LEU A 33 -24.19 -26.68 -4.72
C LEU A 33 -22.99 -26.80 -5.67
N VAL A 34 -21.85 -27.26 -5.15
CA VAL A 34 -20.59 -27.39 -5.89
C VAL A 34 -19.97 -28.73 -5.53
N GLU A 35 -19.40 -29.41 -6.52
CA GLU A 35 -18.72 -30.68 -6.32
C GLU A 35 -17.34 -30.45 -5.71
N ILE A 36 -17.05 -31.15 -4.60
CA ILE A 36 -15.77 -31.09 -3.90
C ILE A 36 -15.41 -32.53 -3.50
N PRO A 37 -14.58 -33.23 -4.30
CA PRO A 37 -14.28 -34.63 -4.06
C PRO A 37 -13.40 -34.82 -2.82
N ASP A 38 -13.68 -35.86 -2.04
CA ASP A 38 -12.81 -36.39 -0.97
C ASP A 38 -12.31 -35.37 0.07
N ALA A 39 -13.08 -34.31 0.37
CA ALA A 39 -12.64 -33.19 1.20
C ALA A 39 -13.38 -32.99 2.53
N HIS A 40 -14.38 -33.82 2.86
CA HIS A 40 -15.29 -33.58 3.98
C HIS A 40 -14.86 -34.30 5.25
N PHE A 41 -13.72 -33.89 5.79
CA PHE A 41 -13.22 -34.34 7.09
C PHE A 41 -12.49 -33.22 7.85
N VAL A 42 -12.38 -33.37 9.16
CA VAL A 42 -11.68 -32.41 10.04
C VAL A 42 -10.17 -32.47 9.81
N VAL A 43 -9.56 -31.29 9.64
CA VAL A 43 -8.11 -31.07 9.51
C VAL A 43 -7.58 -30.33 10.73
N LEU A 44 -6.27 -30.46 11.00
CA LEU A 44 -5.61 -29.71 12.06
C LEU A 44 -5.01 -28.41 11.53
N GLY A 45 -5.25 -27.31 12.25
CA GLY A 45 -4.66 -26.00 12.00
C GLY A 45 -4.29 -25.32 13.32
N ASP A 46 -3.13 -24.68 13.39
CA ASP A 46 -2.59 -24.00 14.57
C ASP A 46 -2.97 -22.52 14.67
N TYR A 47 -3.60 -21.97 13.63
CA TYR A 47 -4.08 -20.58 13.56
C TYR A 47 -5.44 -20.36 14.24
N VAL A 48 -6.13 -21.44 14.65
CA VAL A 48 -7.47 -21.36 15.24
C VAL A 48 -7.40 -20.80 16.66
N THR A 49 -8.13 -19.73 16.92
CA THR A 49 -8.22 -19.11 18.25
C THR A 49 -9.43 -19.66 19.03
N THR A 50 -9.39 -19.51 20.36
CA THR A 50 -10.48 -19.87 21.27
C THR A 50 -11.18 -18.63 21.86
N GLU A 51 -10.74 -17.44 21.45
CA GLU A 51 -11.29 -16.17 21.92
C GLU A 51 -12.60 -15.81 21.21
N ASP A 52 -12.72 -16.16 19.93
CA ASP A 52 -13.89 -15.89 19.09
C ASP A 52 -14.33 -17.13 18.30
N GLY A 53 -15.62 -17.17 17.93
CA GLY A 53 -16.21 -18.25 17.14
C GLY A 53 -16.52 -19.51 17.97
N THR A 54 -16.34 -20.69 17.37
CA THR A 54 -16.68 -21.98 18.00
C THR A 54 -15.46 -22.85 18.31
N GLY A 55 -14.25 -22.43 17.93
CA GLY A 55 -13.06 -23.28 17.88
C GLY A 55 -13.03 -24.26 16.70
N LEU A 56 -14.07 -24.29 15.86
CA LEU A 56 -14.08 -24.98 14.56
C LEU A 56 -14.19 -23.95 13.45
N VAL A 57 -13.29 -24.03 12.47
CA VAL A 57 -13.17 -23.06 11.36
C VAL A 57 -13.51 -23.73 10.04
N HIS A 58 -14.44 -23.14 9.29
CA HIS A 58 -14.75 -23.55 7.92
C HIS A 58 -13.54 -23.33 7.01
N GLN A 59 -13.21 -24.32 6.20
CA GLN A 59 -12.09 -24.27 5.26
C GLN A 59 -12.59 -23.95 3.86
N SER A 60 -12.09 -22.86 3.28
CA SER A 60 -12.29 -22.55 1.86
C SER A 60 -10.98 -22.08 1.21
N PRO A 61 -10.17 -23.01 0.67
CA PRO A 61 -8.81 -22.71 0.23
C PRO A 61 -8.72 -21.69 -0.92
N ALA A 62 -9.79 -21.48 -1.68
CA ALA A 62 -9.84 -20.45 -2.71
C ALA A 62 -9.92 -19.01 -2.13
N PHE A 63 -10.30 -18.85 -0.85
CA PHE A 63 -10.64 -17.56 -0.25
C PHE A 63 -9.93 -17.27 1.08
N GLY A 64 -8.99 -18.11 1.51
CA GLY A 64 -8.21 -17.92 2.74
C GLY A 64 -6.78 -18.41 2.56
N ALA A 65 -5.79 -17.64 3.04
CA ALA A 65 -4.38 -18.01 2.93
C ALA A 65 -4.04 -19.19 3.86
N ASP A 66 -4.50 -19.15 5.11
CA ASP A 66 -4.33 -20.25 6.07
C ASP A 66 -5.11 -21.49 5.62
N ASP A 67 -6.32 -21.30 5.11
CA ASP A 67 -7.13 -22.36 4.53
C ASP A 67 -6.42 -23.05 3.37
N MET A 68 -5.84 -22.27 2.45
CA MET A 68 -5.04 -22.79 1.34
C MET A 68 -3.84 -23.60 1.85
N ALA A 69 -3.11 -23.09 2.85
CA ALA A 69 -1.95 -23.77 3.40
C ALA A 69 -2.31 -25.12 4.04
N VAL A 70 -3.33 -25.14 4.90
CA VAL A 70 -3.81 -26.36 5.56
C VAL A 70 -4.38 -27.35 4.54
N CYS A 71 -5.28 -26.91 3.67
CA CYS A 71 -5.89 -27.76 2.65
C CYS A 71 -4.83 -28.40 1.74
N LYS A 72 -3.82 -27.62 1.32
CA LYS A 72 -2.71 -28.13 0.51
C LYS A 72 -1.88 -29.18 1.25
N ALA A 73 -1.62 -28.99 2.55
CA ALA A 73 -0.89 -29.96 3.37
C ALA A 73 -1.64 -31.31 3.48
N TYR A 74 -2.97 -31.28 3.48
CA TYR A 74 -3.83 -32.48 3.47
C TYR A 74 -4.14 -33.03 2.07
N GLY A 75 -3.64 -32.38 1.01
CA GLY A 75 -3.89 -32.79 -0.38
C GLY A 75 -5.31 -32.53 -0.87
N LEU A 76 -6.01 -31.55 -0.28
CA LEU A 76 -7.37 -31.20 -0.63
C LEU A 76 -7.45 -30.37 -1.92
N PRO A 77 -8.53 -30.52 -2.72
CA PRO A 77 -8.72 -29.76 -3.94
C PRO A 77 -9.02 -28.28 -3.64
N VAL A 78 -8.60 -27.40 -4.55
CA VAL A 78 -8.99 -25.98 -4.54
C VAL A 78 -10.14 -25.81 -5.53
N VAL A 79 -11.34 -25.62 -5.00
CA VAL A 79 -12.56 -25.38 -5.80
C VAL A 79 -12.98 -23.93 -5.61
N ASN A 80 -13.23 -23.23 -6.71
CA ASN A 80 -13.66 -21.83 -6.70
C ASN A 80 -14.90 -21.66 -7.60
N PRO A 81 -16.09 -21.47 -7.01
CA PRO A 81 -17.33 -21.25 -7.77
C PRO A 81 -17.58 -19.78 -8.13
N ILE A 82 -16.63 -18.89 -7.88
CA ILE A 82 -16.77 -17.44 -8.11
C ILE A 82 -15.86 -17.03 -9.26
N ALA A 83 -16.44 -16.35 -10.25
CA ALA A 83 -15.73 -15.80 -11.39
C ALA A 83 -14.83 -14.61 -10.97
N PRO A 84 -13.84 -14.22 -11.80
CA PRO A 84 -12.92 -13.11 -11.48
C PRO A 84 -13.58 -11.73 -11.26
N ASP A 85 -14.85 -11.56 -11.65
CA ASP A 85 -15.63 -10.34 -11.44
C ASP A 85 -16.40 -10.31 -10.09
N GLY A 86 -16.30 -11.38 -9.30
CA GLY A 86 -16.93 -11.50 -7.98
C GLY A 86 -18.34 -12.08 -8.00
N HIS A 87 -18.84 -12.59 -9.13
CA HIS A 87 -20.12 -13.30 -9.21
C HIS A 87 -19.94 -14.80 -9.17
N PHE A 88 -20.90 -15.52 -8.59
CA PHE A 88 -20.94 -16.97 -8.73
C PHE A 88 -21.11 -17.38 -10.20
N GLU A 89 -20.44 -18.45 -10.61
CA GLU A 89 -20.63 -19.04 -11.94
C GLU A 89 -22.11 -19.33 -12.20
N ALA A 90 -22.56 -19.12 -13.44
CA ALA A 90 -24.00 -19.07 -13.76
C ALA A 90 -24.74 -20.40 -13.51
N ASP A 91 -24.01 -21.51 -13.48
CA ASP A 91 -24.52 -22.86 -13.25
C ASP A 91 -24.58 -23.24 -11.76
N VAL A 92 -24.05 -22.43 -10.85
CA VAL A 92 -24.12 -22.67 -9.41
C VAL A 92 -25.58 -22.59 -8.94
N PRO A 93 -26.16 -23.68 -8.40
CA PRO A 93 -27.55 -23.65 -7.96
C PRO A 93 -27.76 -22.63 -6.83
N LEU A 94 -28.99 -22.11 -6.71
CA LEU A 94 -29.44 -21.08 -5.76
C LEU A 94 -28.87 -19.67 -5.97
N VAL A 95 -27.60 -19.52 -6.36
CA VAL A 95 -26.90 -18.22 -6.35
C VAL A 95 -26.14 -17.89 -7.64
N GLY A 96 -26.27 -18.71 -8.68
CA GLY A 96 -25.58 -18.50 -9.95
C GLY A 96 -25.81 -17.11 -10.53
N GLY A 97 -24.72 -16.43 -10.90
CA GLY A 97 -24.72 -15.06 -11.40
C GLY A 97 -24.92 -13.95 -10.35
N ALA A 98 -25.15 -14.28 -9.07
CA ALA A 98 -25.24 -13.27 -8.02
C ALA A 98 -23.84 -12.78 -7.60
N PHE A 99 -23.71 -11.49 -7.32
CA PHE A 99 -22.51 -10.94 -6.69
C PHE A 99 -22.35 -11.55 -5.30
N PHE A 100 -21.13 -11.88 -4.86
CA PHE A 100 -20.92 -12.69 -3.66
C PHE A 100 -21.61 -12.15 -2.39
N LYS A 101 -21.67 -10.82 -2.20
CA LYS A 101 -22.38 -10.19 -1.07
C LYS A 101 -23.91 -10.26 -1.19
N GLU A 102 -24.43 -10.29 -2.41
CA GLU A 102 -25.87 -10.41 -2.67
C GLU A 102 -26.37 -11.85 -2.51
N ALA A 103 -25.45 -12.83 -2.56
CA ALA A 103 -25.76 -14.24 -2.33
C ALA A 103 -26.00 -14.58 -0.84
N ASP A 104 -25.40 -13.84 0.09
CA ASP A 104 -25.46 -14.11 1.54
C ASP A 104 -26.91 -14.30 2.06
N PRO A 105 -27.89 -13.41 1.77
CA PRO A 105 -29.25 -13.56 2.26
C PRO A 105 -29.95 -14.84 1.76
N THR A 106 -29.72 -15.22 0.49
CA THR A 106 -30.30 -16.41 -0.13
C THR A 106 -29.76 -17.68 0.51
N LEU A 107 -28.44 -17.77 0.71
CA LEU A 107 -27.80 -18.92 1.35
C LEU A 107 -28.23 -19.07 2.81
N VAL A 108 -28.31 -17.96 3.55
CA VAL A 108 -28.77 -17.98 4.95
C VAL A 108 -30.23 -18.43 5.07
N ALA A 109 -31.11 -17.95 4.17
CA ALA A 109 -32.52 -18.35 4.16
C ALA A 109 -32.70 -19.85 3.85
N ASP A 110 -31.90 -20.40 2.94
CA ASP A 110 -31.91 -21.84 2.65
C ASP A 110 -31.44 -22.69 3.84
N LEU A 111 -30.39 -22.27 4.56
CA LEU A 111 -29.92 -22.97 5.77
C LEU A 111 -30.98 -22.97 6.88
N ASP A 112 -31.67 -21.85 7.07
CA ASP A 112 -32.75 -21.71 8.05
C ASP A 112 -33.93 -22.61 7.69
N ALA A 113 -34.38 -22.58 6.42
CA ALA A 113 -35.47 -23.41 5.92
C ALA A 113 -35.19 -24.92 6.05
N ARG A 114 -33.91 -25.33 5.99
CA ARG A 114 -33.47 -26.72 6.17
C ARG A 114 -33.15 -27.09 7.62
N GLY A 115 -33.28 -26.15 8.57
CA GLY A 115 -32.99 -26.36 9.99
C GLY A 115 -31.50 -26.63 10.29
N LEU A 116 -30.59 -26.15 9.42
CA LEU A 116 -29.14 -26.31 9.57
C LEU A 116 -28.48 -25.07 10.20
N LEU A 117 -29.20 -23.96 10.32
CA LEU A 117 -28.73 -22.73 10.93
C LEU A 117 -28.98 -22.75 12.43
N PHE A 118 -27.90 -22.72 13.24
CA PHE A 118 -28.03 -22.65 14.70
C PHE A 118 -28.42 -21.25 15.17
N THR A 119 -27.67 -20.24 14.74
CA THR A 119 -27.86 -18.83 15.11
C THR A 119 -27.41 -17.92 13.98
N LYS A 120 -28.10 -16.79 13.79
CA LYS A 120 -27.69 -15.67 12.94
C LYS A 120 -27.52 -14.41 13.79
N LEU A 121 -26.40 -13.72 13.64
CA LEU A 121 -26.12 -12.44 14.29
C LEU A 121 -25.64 -11.44 13.24
N ASP A 122 -26.00 -10.17 13.41
CA ASP A 122 -25.41 -9.09 12.64
C ASP A 122 -24.04 -8.75 13.26
N TYR A 123 -23.03 -8.59 12.41
CA TYR A 123 -21.64 -8.38 12.84
C TYR A 123 -21.10 -7.08 12.23
N GLU A 124 -20.82 -6.10 13.08
CA GLU A 124 -20.22 -4.83 12.68
C GLU A 124 -18.71 -4.88 12.92
N HIS A 125 -17.92 -4.79 11.84
CA HIS A 125 -16.47 -4.84 11.90
C HIS A 125 -15.81 -4.05 10.77
N SER A 126 -14.50 -3.81 10.89
CA SER A 126 -13.71 -3.25 9.79
C SER A 126 -13.43 -4.31 8.74
N TYR A 127 -13.80 -4.03 7.49
CA TYR A 127 -13.61 -4.94 6.35
C TYR A 127 -12.81 -4.25 5.23
N PRO A 128 -11.90 -4.96 4.53
CA PRO A 128 -11.13 -4.36 3.45
C PRO A 128 -12.01 -4.00 2.25
N HIS A 129 -11.83 -2.77 1.75
CA HIS A 129 -12.48 -2.27 0.55
C HIS A 129 -11.42 -1.75 -0.42
N CYS A 130 -11.73 -1.78 -1.72
CA CYS A 130 -10.85 -1.21 -2.73
C CYS A 130 -10.61 0.27 -2.42
N TRP A 131 -9.35 0.68 -2.25
CA TRP A 131 -8.98 2.06 -1.90
C TRP A 131 -9.38 3.09 -2.97
N ARG A 132 -9.73 2.63 -4.18
CA ARG A 132 -10.10 3.47 -5.32
C ARG A 132 -11.61 3.52 -5.59
N CYS A 133 -12.28 2.36 -5.60
CA CYS A 133 -13.70 2.27 -5.95
C CYS A 133 -14.62 1.91 -4.77
N HIS A 134 -14.05 1.64 -3.59
CA HIS A 134 -14.78 1.30 -2.37
C HIS A 134 -15.62 0.01 -2.42
N THR A 135 -15.47 -0.82 -3.45
CA THR A 135 -16.06 -2.16 -3.49
C THR A 135 -15.47 -3.06 -2.40
N PRO A 136 -16.27 -3.86 -1.68
CA PRO A 136 -15.77 -4.85 -0.74
C PRO A 136 -14.78 -5.80 -1.42
N LEU A 137 -13.61 -6.00 -0.81
CA LEU A 137 -12.62 -6.93 -1.34
C LEU A 137 -12.91 -8.36 -0.89
N MET A 138 -12.50 -9.32 -1.69
CA MET A 138 -12.54 -10.73 -1.38
C MET A 138 -11.14 -11.30 -1.60
N TYR A 139 -10.65 -12.08 -0.64
CA TYR A 139 -9.45 -12.89 -0.87
C TYR A 139 -9.77 -13.92 -1.94
N PHE A 140 -8.92 -14.02 -2.95
CA PHE A 140 -9.18 -14.85 -4.12
C PHE A 140 -7.88 -15.47 -4.60
N ALA A 141 -7.87 -16.79 -4.75
CA ALA A 141 -6.72 -17.52 -5.26
C ALA A 141 -6.54 -17.25 -6.77
N LEU A 142 -5.54 -16.44 -7.10
CA LEU A 142 -5.08 -16.21 -8.48
C LEU A 142 -3.60 -16.56 -8.61
N PRO A 143 -3.16 -17.05 -9.78
CA PRO A 143 -1.73 -17.03 -10.08
C PRO A 143 -1.25 -15.57 -10.07
N ALA A 144 -0.16 -15.32 -9.37
CA ALA A 144 0.47 -14.01 -9.29
C ALA A 144 1.98 -14.14 -9.11
N TRP A 145 2.70 -13.12 -9.55
CA TRP A 145 4.14 -12.98 -9.33
C TRP A 145 4.39 -12.23 -8.05
N TYR A 146 5.29 -12.76 -7.22
CA TYR A 146 5.66 -12.20 -5.93
C TYR A 146 7.17 -11.92 -5.89
N ILE A 147 7.54 -10.82 -5.22
CA ILE A 147 8.90 -10.61 -4.76
C ILE A 147 8.99 -11.20 -3.34
N ARG A 148 9.95 -12.11 -3.12
CA ARG A 148 10.15 -12.79 -1.85
C ARG A 148 10.80 -11.89 -0.79
N THR A 149 10.11 -10.83 -0.39
CA THR A 149 10.60 -9.84 0.59
C THR A 149 10.74 -10.43 1.98
N THR A 150 10.00 -11.49 2.32
CA THR A 150 10.13 -12.21 3.60
C THR A 150 11.53 -12.77 3.83
N ALA A 151 12.21 -13.20 2.76
CA ALA A 151 13.58 -13.70 2.82
C ALA A 151 14.63 -12.61 3.12
N ARG A 152 14.21 -11.34 3.09
CA ARG A 152 15.05 -10.16 3.39
C ARG A 152 14.51 -9.33 4.56
N LYS A 153 13.63 -9.92 5.39
CA LYS A 153 12.96 -9.21 6.48
C LYS A 153 13.94 -8.61 7.49
N ASP A 154 14.97 -9.37 7.87
CA ASP A 154 15.95 -8.92 8.86
C ASP A 154 16.78 -7.76 8.34
N GLU A 155 17.13 -7.76 7.05
CA GLU A 155 17.80 -6.65 6.38
C GLU A 155 16.91 -5.41 6.33
N LEU A 156 15.60 -5.57 6.03
CA LEU A 156 14.65 -4.44 6.05
C LEU A 156 14.53 -3.82 7.46
N LEU A 157 14.45 -4.65 8.50
CA LEU A 157 14.45 -4.19 9.88
C LEU A 157 15.76 -3.46 10.23
N ALA A 158 16.91 -4.00 9.83
CA ALA A 158 18.21 -3.36 10.05
C ALA A 158 18.34 -2.01 9.32
N GLN A 159 17.77 -1.87 8.13
CA GLN A 159 17.72 -0.60 7.40
C GLN A 159 16.75 0.41 8.06
N ASN A 160 15.64 -0.07 8.61
CA ASN A 160 14.71 0.77 9.39
C ASN A 160 15.36 1.31 10.67
N GLU A 161 16.18 0.51 11.35
CA GLU A 161 16.94 0.95 12.52
C GLU A 161 17.92 2.08 12.18
N GLN A 162 18.58 2.01 11.01
CA GLN A 162 19.50 3.03 10.52
C GLN A 162 18.80 4.31 10.02
N THR A 163 17.49 4.27 9.80
CA THR A 163 16.71 5.42 9.32
C THR A 163 16.30 6.33 10.47
N ASN A 164 16.44 7.65 10.31
CA ASN A 164 15.91 8.62 11.27
C ASN A 164 14.47 9.01 10.91
N TRP A 165 13.53 8.65 11.79
CA TRP A 165 12.12 8.95 11.61
C TRP A 165 11.68 10.14 12.46
N TYR A 166 10.88 11.03 11.85
CA TYR A 166 10.24 12.15 12.51
C TYR A 166 8.72 12.06 12.25
N PRO A 167 7.92 11.67 13.25
CA PRO A 167 8.27 11.43 14.65
C PRO A 167 8.94 10.06 14.84
N GLY A 168 9.75 9.95 15.89
CA GLY A 168 10.48 8.70 16.22
C GLY A 168 9.57 7.50 16.48
N THR A 169 8.30 7.74 16.87
CA THR A 169 7.30 6.69 17.09
C THR A 169 6.96 5.87 15.85
N ILE A 170 7.28 6.36 14.64
CA ILE A 170 7.03 5.59 13.40
C ILE A 170 7.99 4.40 13.28
N LYS A 171 9.25 4.56 13.72
CA LYS A 171 10.32 3.56 13.54
C LYS A 171 9.92 2.19 14.10
N HIS A 172 9.49 2.15 15.35
CA HIS A 172 9.09 0.92 16.06
C HIS A 172 7.57 0.82 16.27
N GLY A 173 6.80 1.71 15.65
CA GLY A 173 5.34 1.65 15.65
C GLY A 173 4.84 1.28 14.26
N ARG A 174 3.97 2.11 13.68
CA ARG A 174 3.26 1.85 12.41
C ARG A 174 4.10 1.23 11.29
N TYR A 175 5.35 1.65 11.12
CA TYR A 175 6.25 1.14 10.08
C TYR A 175 7.05 -0.08 10.56
N GLY A 176 7.61 -0.05 11.77
CA GLY A 176 8.28 -1.21 12.39
C GLY A 176 7.37 -2.43 12.47
N ASP A 177 6.17 -2.28 13.03
CA ASP A 177 5.15 -3.33 13.14
C ASP A 177 4.80 -3.94 11.77
N TRP A 178 4.83 -3.12 10.71
CA TRP A 178 4.58 -3.59 9.35
C TRP A 178 5.73 -4.47 8.82
N LEU A 179 6.97 -4.07 9.07
CA LEU A 179 8.15 -4.85 8.68
C LEU A 179 8.26 -6.14 9.49
N GLU A 180 7.92 -6.11 10.78
CA GLU A 180 7.89 -7.31 11.63
C GLU A 180 6.89 -8.35 11.12
N ASN A 181 5.78 -7.90 10.53
CA ASN A 181 4.76 -8.77 9.94
C ASN A 181 4.82 -8.77 8.40
N ASN A 182 6.00 -8.52 7.82
CA ASN A 182 6.16 -8.43 6.38
C ASN A 182 5.75 -9.73 5.69
N ILE A 183 4.98 -9.59 4.61
CA ILE A 183 4.58 -10.66 3.71
C ILE A 183 5.20 -10.44 2.34
N ASP A 184 5.31 -11.50 1.54
CA ASP A 184 5.85 -11.40 0.19
C ASP A 184 5.03 -10.41 -0.65
N TRP A 185 5.74 -9.53 -1.37
CA TRP A 185 5.10 -8.46 -2.11
C TRP A 185 4.52 -9.01 -3.41
N SER A 186 3.19 -9.05 -3.49
CA SER A 186 2.46 -9.34 -4.72
C SER A 186 2.70 -8.24 -5.76
N LEU A 187 3.51 -8.54 -6.78
CA LEU A 187 4.01 -7.60 -7.77
C LEU A 187 3.10 -7.48 -9.00
N SER A 188 2.59 -8.60 -9.52
CA SER A 188 1.84 -8.59 -10.78
C SER A 188 0.45 -7.97 -10.64
N ARG A 189 -0.02 -7.30 -11.69
CA ARG A 189 -1.36 -6.72 -11.82
C ARG A 189 -1.97 -7.10 -13.18
N ASN A 190 -3.21 -7.57 -13.16
CA ASN A 190 -4.01 -7.79 -14.36
C ASN A 190 -4.61 -6.47 -14.86
N ARG A 191 -3.77 -5.61 -15.45
CA ARG A 191 -4.12 -4.27 -15.94
C ARG A 191 -3.46 -3.98 -17.29
N PHE A 192 -3.85 -2.88 -17.92
CA PHE A 192 -3.38 -2.47 -19.24
C PHE A 192 -2.28 -1.40 -19.18
N TRP A 193 -2.49 -0.36 -18.37
CA TRP A 193 -1.55 0.76 -18.25
C TRP A 193 -0.64 0.59 -17.03
N GLY A 194 0.64 0.35 -17.27
CA GLY A 194 1.69 0.18 -16.28
C GLY A 194 2.92 -0.48 -16.92
N THR A 195 4.05 -0.51 -16.21
CA THR A 195 5.29 -1.16 -16.66
C THR A 195 5.04 -2.64 -16.90
N PRO A 196 5.18 -3.17 -18.12
CA PRO A 196 4.94 -4.59 -18.39
C PRO A 196 5.94 -5.48 -17.65
N LEU A 197 5.48 -6.58 -17.06
CA LEU A 197 6.37 -7.53 -16.40
C LEU A 197 7.25 -8.21 -17.47
N PRO A 198 8.59 -8.09 -17.41
CA PRO A 198 9.46 -8.47 -18.52
C PRO A 198 9.81 -9.95 -18.51
N ILE A 199 8.80 -10.81 -18.36
CA ILE A 199 8.95 -12.27 -18.31
C ILE A 199 8.29 -12.86 -19.55
N TRP A 200 9.08 -13.60 -20.33
CA TRP A 200 8.61 -14.41 -21.44
C TRP A 200 8.55 -15.87 -21.00
N ARG A 201 7.42 -16.52 -21.26
CA ARG A 201 7.16 -17.92 -20.92
C ARG A 201 6.91 -18.72 -22.19
N ASN A 202 7.51 -19.90 -22.28
CA ASN A 202 7.35 -20.79 -23.41
C ASN A 202 5.93 -21.41 -23.41
N ASP A 203 5.29 -21.50 -24.59
CA ASP A 203 3.94 -22.03 -24.75
C ASP A 203 3.84 -23.57 -24.76
N ALA A 204 4.92 -24.27 -25.12
CA ALA A 204 5.02 -25.72 -25.11
C ALA A 204 5.46 -26.26 -23.75
N ASP A 205 6.33 -25.54 -23.04
CA ASP A 205 6.78 -25.85 -21.68
C ASP A 205 6.71 -24.61 -20.77
N PRO A 206 5.59 -24.39 -20.07
CA PRO A 206 5.41 -23.23 -19.18
C PRO A 206 6.37 -23.13 -18.01
N SER A 207 7.15 -24.17 -17.71
CA SER A 207 8.20 -24.13 -16.67
C SER A 207 9.42 -23.32 -17.13
N LYS A 208 9.59 -23.15 -18.45
CA LYS A 208 10.66 -22.35 -19.02
C LYS A 208 10.25 -20.90 -19.13
N VAL A 209 11.04 -20.05 -18.48
CA VAL A 209 10.84 -18.60 -18.41
C VAL A 209 12.15 -17.86 -18.66
N VAL A 210 12.07 -16.73 -19.35
CA VAL A 210 13.18 -15.81 -19.61
C VAL A 210 12.80 -14.44 -19.07
N CYS A 211 13.64 -13.88 -18.19
CA CYS A 211 13.52 -12.50 -17.74
C CYS A 211 14.35 -11.62 -18.70
N VAL A 212 13.70 -10.69 -19.40
CA VAL A 212 14.35 -9.80 -20.37
C VAL A 212 14.79 -8.53 -19.67
N GLU A 213 16.08 -8.24 -19.72
CA GLU A 213 16.71 -7.21 -18.89
C GLU A 213 16.84 -5.85 -19.59
N SER A 214 16.74 -5.81 -20.91
CA SER A 214 16.82 -4.58 -21.71
C SER A 214 16.28 -4.79 -23.12
N LEU A 215 16.04 -3.70 -23.86
CA LEU A 215 15.72 -3.76 -25.29
C LEU A 215 16.85 -4.39 -26.11
N ALA A 216 18.12 -4.21 -25.71
CA ALA A 216 19.25 -4.87 -26.37
C ALA A 216 19.22 -6.39 -26.19
N HIS A 217 18.94 -6.88 -24.97
CA HIS A 217 18.72 -8.31 -24.71
C HIS A 217 17.51 -8.83 -25.51
N LEU A 218 16.43 -8.05 -25.63
CA LEU A 218 15.28 -8.41 -26.47
C LEU A 218 15.65 -8.49 -27.97
N SER A 219 16.51 -7.59 -28.47
CA SER A 219 17.01 -7.65 -29.84
C SER A 219 17.81 -8.92 -30.11
N GLU A 220 18.67 -9.32 -29.16
CA GLU A 220 19.44 -10.57 -29.26
C GLU A 220 18.52 -11.79 -29.31
N LEU A 221 17.50 -11.85 -28.45
CA LEU A 221 16.55 -12.97 -28.39
C LEU A 221 15.67 -13.06 -29.65
N THR A 222 15.24 -11.92 -30.19
CA THR A 222 14.36 -11.88 -31.37
C THR A 222 15.12 -11.95 -32.70
N GLY A 223 16.42 -11.66 -32.70
CA GLY A 223 17.23 -11.52 -33.90
C GLY A 223 16.89 -10.28 -34.75
N THR A 224 16.15 -9.31 -34.18
CA THR A 224 15.70 -8.08 -34.85
C THR A 224 15.96 -6.88 -33.96
N ASP A 225 16.15 -5.68 -34.53
CA ASP A 225 16.41 -4.48 -33.74
C ASP A 225 15.13 -3.97 -33.06
N GLN A 226 15.15 -3.97 -31.72
CA GLN A 226 14.08 -3.51 -30.84
C GLN A 226 14.39 -2.17 -30.16
N SER A 227 15.44 -1.45 -30.59
CA SER A 227 15.91 -0.23 -29.92
C SER A 227 14.87 0.91 -29.90
N ASP A 228 14.02 1.01 -30.93
CA ASP A 228 12.96 2.02 -31.05
C ASP A 228 11.58 1.54 -30.55
N LEU A 229 11.50 0.34 -29.95
CA LEU A 229 10.25 -0.21 -29.43
C LEU A 229 9.76 0.60 -28.22
N ASP A 230 8.49 1.02 -28.25
CA ASP A 230 7.79 1.47 -27.04
C ASP A 230 7.48 0.24 -26.16
N PRO A 231 8.11 0.07 -24.99
CA PRO A 231 7.99 -1.15 -24.18
C PRO A 231 6.68 -1.21 -23.39
N HIS A 232 5.65 -0.45 -23.78
CA HIS A 232 4.31 -0.52 -23.19
C HIS A 232 3.40 -1.53 -23.88
N ARG A 233 2.34 -1.95 -23.18
CA ARG A 233 1.20 -2.61 -23.81
C ARG A 233 0.46 -1.58 -24.70
N PRO A 234 -0.03 -1.97 -25.89
CA PRO A 234 -0.05 -3.34 -26.43
C PRO A 234 1.23 -3.75 -27.17
N TYR A 235 2.12 -2.82 -27.53
CA TYR A 235 3.22 -3.06 -28.47
C TYR A 235 4.18 -4.17 -28.04
N ILE A 236 4.54 -4.22 -26.75
CA ILE A 236 5.44 -5.25 -26.23
C ILE A 236 4.82 -6.66 -26.21
N ASP A 237 3.49 -6.78 -26.25
CA ASP A 237 2.79 -8.07 -26.15
C ASP A 237 2.97 -8.93 -27.41
N ASP A 238 3.20 -8.29 -28.57
CA ASP A 238 3.38 -8.97 -29.86
C ASP A 238 4.83 -9.45 -30.07
N VAL A 239 5.77 -9.03 -29.23
CA VAL A 239 7.18 -9.42 -29.37
C VAL A 239 7.39 -10.83 -28.82
N THR A 240 7.82 -11.74 -29.70
CA THR A 240 8.01 -13.17 -29.39
C THR A 240 9.32 -13.68 -29.99
N PHE A 241 9.82 -14.79 -29.47
CA PHE A 241 11.02 -15.42 -29.99
C PHE A 241 11.03 -16.94 -29.74
N THR A 242 11.95 -17.63 -30.40
CA THR A 242 12.23 -19.06 -30.22
C THR A 242 13.68 -19.23 -29.79
N ILE A 243 13.96 -20.25 -28.97
CA ILE A 243 15.33 -20.60 -28.59
C ILE A 243 15.69 -21.93 -29.28
N ASP A 244 16.83 -21.97 -29.95
CA ASP A 244 17.31 -23.16 -30.66
C ASP A 244 17.40 -24.38 -29.72
N GLY A 245 16.83 -25.50 -30.17
CA GLY A 245 16.77 -26.74 -29.40
C GLY A 245 15.63 -26.80 -28.37
N GLU A 246 14.82 -25.75 -28.25
CA GLU A 246 13.63 -25.75 -27.39
C GLU A 246 12.35 -25.71 -28.23
N PRO A 247 11.41 -26.65 -28.01
CA PRO A 247 10.11 -26.56 -28.66
C PRO A 247 9.32 -25.36 -28.13
N GLY A 248 8.46 -24.80 -28.99
CA GLY A 248 7.55 -23.71 -28.62
C GLY A 248 8.10 -22.31 -28.87
N THR A 249 7.30 -21.33 -28.50
CA THR A 249 7.56 -19.90 -28.66
C THR A 249 7.40 -19.20 -27.33
N TYR A 250 8.38 -18.37 -27.00
CA TYR A 250 8.39 -17.53 -25.82
C TYR A 250 7.49 -16.32 -26.05
N ARG A 251 6.51 -16.14 -25.16
CA ARG A 251 5.57 -15.01 -25.16
C ARG A 251 5.56 -14.32 -23.82
N ARG A 252 5.46 -12.99 -23.82
CA ARG A 252 5.37 -12.22 -22.58
C ARG A 252 4.16 -12.66 -21.77
N VAL A 253 4.33 -12.79 -20.46
CA VAL A 253 3.18 -12.95 -19.54
C VAL A 253 2.32 -11.68 -19.58
N PRO A 254 0.99 -11.74 -19.47
CA PRO A 254 0.12 -10.58 -19.73
C PRO A 254 0.19 -9.48 -18.66
N GLU A 255 0.70 -9.78 -17.47
CA GLU A 255 0.65 -8.90 -16.30
C GLU A 255 1.54 -7.66 -16.47
N VAL A 256 1.11 -6.56 -15.85
CA VAL A 256 1.93 -5.37 -15.60
C VAL A 256 2.36 -5.35 -14.13
N ILE A 257 3.31 -4.49 -13.81
CA ILE A 257 3.90 -4.36 -12.48
C ILE A 257 3.04 -3.43 -11.61
N ASP A 258 3.04 -3.68 -10.31
CA ASP A 258 2.49 -2.80 -9.27
C ASP A 258 3.14 -1.41 -9.33
N ALA A 259 2.33 -0.34 -9.38
CA ALA A 259 2.83 1.03 -9.52
C ALA A 259 3.73 1.47 -8.34
N TRP A 260 3.61 0.82 -7.17
CA TRP A 260 4.54 1.07 -6.07
C TRP A 260 5.97 0.63 -6.39
N PHE A 261 6.16 -0.39 -7.22
CA PHE A 261 7.49 -0.78 -7.70
C PHE A 261 8.09 0.33 -8.57
N ASP A 262 7.32 0.91 -9.50
CA ASP A 262 7.78 2.06 -10.30
C ASP A 262 8.24 3.21 -9.41
N SER A 263 7.43 3.57 -8.40
CA SER A 263 7.77 4.65 -7.46
C SER A 263 8.93 4.31 -6.53
N GLY A 264 9.09 3.03 -6.16
CA GLY A 264 10.20 2.53 -5.33
C GLY A 264 11.51 2.44 -6.10
N SER A 265 11.45 2.24 -7.43
CA SER A 265 12.60 2.23 -8.34
C SER A 265 13.07 3.62 -8.76
N MET A 266 12.27 4.67 -8.48
CA MET A 266 12.57 6.07 -8.81
C MET A 266 14.02 6.52 -8.49
N PRO A 267 14.67 6.13 -7.36
CA PRO A 267 16.02 6.61 -7.03
C PRO A 267 17.09 6.32 -8.10
N PHE A 268 16.97 5.20 -8.83
CA PHE A 268 17.91 4.82 -9.88
C PHE A 268 17.29 4.92 -11.29
N ALA A 269 16.00 4.61 -11.43
CA ALA A 269 15.30 4.61 -12.70
C ALA A 269 15.21 6.02 -13.32
N GLN A 270 15.10 7.08 -12.51
CA GLN A 270 15.07 8.46 -13.01
C GLN A 270 16.32 8.86 -13.81
N TRP A 271 17.45 8.17 -13.56
CA TRP A 271 18.72 8.41 -14.24
C TRP A 271 18.96 7.46 -15.41
N GLY A 272 18.07 6.48 -15.64
CA GLY A 272 18.32 5.38 -16.56
C GLY A 272 19.45 4.45 -16.11
N TYR A 273 19.70 4.36 -14.79
CA TYR A 273 20.75 3.51 -14.24
C TYR A 273 20.48 2.01 -14.53
N PRO A 274 21.51 1.20 -14.86
CA PRO A 274 22.92 1.57 -15.03
C PRO A 274 23.33 1.91 -16.48
N HIS A 275 22.37 1.98 -17.42
CA HIS A 275 22.64 1.93 -18.85
C HIS A 275 22.81 3.30 -19.51
N ALA A 276 22.09 4.32 -19.04
CA ALA A 276 22.21 5.66 -19.62
C ALA A 276 23.58 6.28 -19.29
N GLU A 277 24.11 7.06 -20.23
CA GLU A 277 25.42 7.72 -20.06
C GLU A 277 25.41 8.66 -18.84
N GLY A 278 26.45 8.54 -17.99
CA GLY A 278 26.58 9.31 -16.75
C GLY A 278 25.59 8.95 -15.64
N SER A 279 24.73 7.93 -15.83
CA SER A 279 23.74 7.51 -14.82
C SER A 279 24.37 7.00 -13.53
N LYS A 280 25.48 6.26 -13.63
CA LYS A 280 26.21 5.71 -12.47
C LYS A 280 26.72 6.80 -11.54
N GLU A 281 27.40 7.82 -12.07
CA GLU A 281 27.90 8.94 -11.27
C GLU A 281 26.76 9.74 -10.63
N LYS A 282 25.67 9.99 -11.37
CA LYS A 282 24.48 10.67 -10.84
C LYS A 282 23.85 9.88 -9.69
N PHE A 283 23.72 8.58 -9.84
CA PHE A 283 23.16 7.69 -8.83
C PHE A 283 24.06 7.63 -7.59
N GLU A 284 25.36 7.38 -7.76
CA GLU A 284 26.34 7.32 -6.66
C GLU A 284 26.39 8.61 -5.85
N ARG A 285 26.24 9.77 -6.50
CA ARG A 285 26.20 11.07 -5.81
C ARG A 285 24.90 11.32 -5.05
N ALA A 286 23.79 10.76 -5.51
CA ALA A 286 22.45 11.04 -4.99
C ALA A 286 21.92 9.97 -4.03
N TYR A 287 22.54 8.79 -3.98
CA TYR A 287 22.05 7.64 -3.21
C TYR A 287 22.92 7.37 -1.96
N PRO A 288 22.31 7.22 -0.76
CA PRO A 288 20.90 7.42 -0.46
C PRO A 288 20.53 8.91 -0.36
N ALA A 289 19.24 9.22 -0.49
CA ALA A 289 18.72 10.56 -0.25
C ALA A 289 18.85 10.94 1.23
N GLN A 290 19.35 12.14 1.53
CA GLN A 290 19.48 12.57 2.92
C GLN A 290 18.12 12.92 3.56
N TYR A 291 17.07 13.18 2.79
CA TYR A 291 15.78 13.61 3.32
C TYR A 291 14.63 13.27 2.37
N ILE A 292 13.53 12.75 2.93
CA ILE A 292 12.22 12.69 2.27
C ILE A 292 11.12 13.13 3.25
N ALA A 293 10.00 13.62 2.72
CA ALA A 293 8.85 14.01 3.53
C ALA A 293 7.54 13.76 2.80
N GLU A 294 6.73 12.88 3.37
CA GLU A 294 5.39 12.55 2.85
C GLU A 294 4.44 12.23 4.01
N ALA A 295 3.16 12.09 3.71
CA ALA A 295 2.13 11.80 4.69
C ALA A 295 2.20 10.37 5.26
N ILE A 296 1.60 10.19 6.44
CA ILE A 296 1.61 8.95 7.23
C ILE A 296 1.10 7.70 6.49
N ASP A 297 0.25 7.86 5.49
CA ASP A 297 -0.20 6.76 4.62
C ASP A 297 0.94 6.14 3.81
N GLN A 298 2.03 6.88 3.54
CA GLN A 298 3.20 6.34 2.82
C GLN A 298 3.98 5.28 3.59
N THR A 299 3.71 5.10 4.90
CA THR A 299 4.20 3.95 5.67
C THR A 299 3.73 2.60 5.10
N ARG A 300 2.68 2.59 4.26
CA ARG A 300 2.18 1.40 3.55
C ARG A 300 2.25 1.55 2.02
N GLY A 301 3.00 2.54 1.55
CA GLY A 301 3.16 2.87 0.12
C GLY A 301 4.61 3.19 -0.19
N TRP A 302 4.89 4.45 -0.53
CA TRP A 302 6.18 4.85 -1.08
C TRP A 302 7.37 4.57 -0.16
N PHE A 303 7.27 4.85 1.15
CA PHE A 303 8.36 4.57 2.10
C PHE A 303 8.74 3.09 2.08
N TYR A 304 7.75 2.20 2.14
CA TYR A 304 7.98 0.76 2.05
C TYR A 304 8.64 0.37 0.73
N SER A 305 8.08 0.81 -0.40
CA SER A 305 8.61 0.45 -1.72
C SER A 305 10.04 0.92 -1.94
N LEU A 306 10.38 2.13 -1.49
CA LEU A 306 11.73 2.71 -1.56
C LEU A 306 12.73 1.89 -0.73
N MET A 307 12.39 1.57 0.53
CA MET A 307 13.25 0.79 1.40
C MET A 307 13.39 -0.65 0.89
N ALA A 308 12.29 -1.27 0.46
CA ALA A 308 12.28 -2.64 -0.05
C ALA A 308 13.14 -2.77 -1.31
N VAL A 309 12.87 -1.96 -2.34
CA VAL A 309 13.65 -1.99 -3.59
C VAL A 309 15.12 -1.65 -3.32
N GLY A 310 15.38 -0.59 -2.54
CA GLY A 310 16.75 -0.19 -2.19
C GLY A 310 17.53 -1.30 -1.49
N THR A 311 16.92 -1.94 -0.49
CA THR A 311 17.56 -3.02 0.27
C THR A 311 17.77 -4.26 -0.59
N LEU A 312 16.81 -4.64 -1.43
CA LEU A 312 16.92 -5.85 -2.24
C LEU A 312 17.92 -5.71 -3.40
N VAL A 313 18.08 -4.51 -3.96
CA VAL A 313 18.92 -4.27 -5.15
C VAL A 313 20.31 -3.72 -4.79
N PHE A 314 20.42 -2.95 -3.71
CA PHE A 314 21.64 -2.21 -3.34
C PHE A 314 22.09 -2.44 -1.87
N ASP A 315 21.48 -3.40 -1.16
CA ASP A 315 21.79 -3.73 0.24
C ASP A 315 21.66 -2.54 1.23
N ARG A 316 20.96 -1.47 0.85
CA ARG A 316 20.76 -0.26 1.67
C ARG A 316 19.45 0.45 1.35
N SER A 317 18.80 1.04 2.36
CA SER A 317 17.65 1.95 2.17
C SER A 317 18.00 3.11 1.24
N SER A 318 17.02 3.58 0.47
CA SER A 318 17.19 4.72 -0.44
C SER A 318 17.12 6.09 0.24
N TYR A 319 16.92 6.14 1.55
CA TYR A 319 16.80 7.37 2.33
C TYR A 319 17.36 7.23 3.74
N GLU A 320 17.81 8.35 4.32
CA GLU A 320 18.38 8.42 5.68
C GLU A 320 17.45 9.09 6.70
N ASN A 321 16.74 10.15 6.31
CA ASN A 321 15.85 10.90 7.20
C ASN A 321 14.45 11.03 6.60
N VAL A 322 13.41 10.73 7.40
CA VAL A 322 12.01 10.75 6.97
C VAL A 322 11.18 11.65 7.87
N VAL A 323 10.54 12.65 7.30
CA VAL A 323 9.46 13.40 7.96
C VAL A 323 8.12 12.83 7.53
N CYS A 324 7.46 12.16 8.46
CA CYS A 324 6.18 11.50 8.28
C CYS A 324 5.05 12.43 8.75
N LEU A 325 4.40 13.09 7.80
CA LEU A 325 3.42 14.14 8.06
C LEU A 325 2.05 13.59 8.46
N GLY A 326 1.32 14.35 9.29
CA GLY A 326 -0.09 14.08 9.57
C GLY A 326 -0.98 14.42 8.38
N HIS A 327 -2.22 13.92 8.38
CA HIS A 327 -3.19 14.28 7.34
C HIS A 327 -3.76 15.68 7.56
N ILE A 328 -4.01 16.38 6.45
CA ILE A 328 -4.80 17.62 6.46
C ILE A 328 -6.28 17.25 6.43
N LEU A 329 -7.03 17.83 7.35
CA LEU A 329 -8.45 17.65 7.57
C LEU A 329 -9.20 18.95 7.23
N ALA A 330 -10.48 18.82 6.89
CA ALA A 330 -11.36 19.98 6.81
C ALA A 330 -11.53 20.66 8.19
N GLU A 331 -12.09 21.85 8.21
CA GLU A 331 -12.33 22.64 9.43
C GLU A 331 -13.16 21.88 10.49
N ASP A 332 -14.07 21.02 10.03
CA ASP A 332 -14.91 20.15 10.87
C ASP A 332 -14.18 18.88 11.38
N GLY A 333 -12.91 18.68 11.01
CA GLY A 333 -12.11 17.52 11.40
C GLY A 333 -12.33 16.27 10.56
N ARG A 334 -13.18 16.29 9.53
CA ARG A 334 -13.36 15.16 8.61
C ARG A 334 -12.26 15.14 7.56
N LYS A 335 -11.94 13.94 7.06
CA LYS A 335 -11.06 13.80 5.89
C LYS A 335 -11.71 14.51 4.70
N MET A 336 -10.91 15.29 3.97
CA MET A 336 -11.39 15.97 2.78
C MET A 336 -11.73 14.97 1.68
N SER A 337 -12.89 15.13 1.04
CA SER A 337 -13.29 14.32 -0.12
C SER A 337 -14.17 15.10 -1.10
N LYS A 338 -14.06 14.77 -2.39
CA LYS A 338 -14.86 15.42 -3.43
C LYS A 338 -16.35 15.19 -3.21
N HIS A 339 -16.70 14.00 -2.71
CA HIS A 339 -18.09 13.61 -2.45
C HIS A 339 -18.74 14.44 -1.33
N LEU A 340 -17.98 14.78 -0.28
CA LEU A 340 -18.47 15.59 0.83
C LEU A 340 -18.47 17.10 0.54
N GLY A 341 -17.89 17.54 -0.59
CA GLY A 341 -17.77 18.95 -0.92
C GLY A 341 -16.92 19.78 0.06
N ASN A 342 -16.16 19.12 0.94
CA ASN A 342 -15.37 19.75 2.00
C ASN A 342 -13.88 19.93 1.64
N ILE A 343 -13.55 19.91 0.34
CA ILE A 343 -12.18 20.10 -0.13
C ILE A 343 -11.83 21.58 -0.12
N LEU A 344 -10.71 21.89 0.52
CA LEU A 344 -10.04 23.17 0.36
C LEU A 344 -8.96 23.02 -0.71
N LEU A 345 -9.08 23.82 -1.76
CA LEU A 345 -8.14 23.82 -2.87
C LEU A 345 -6.96 24.76 -2.55
N PRO A 346 -5.71 24.34 -2.78
CA PRO A 346 -4.55 25.14 -2.40
C PRO A 346 -4.45 26.44 -3.21
N MET A 347 -4.81 26.41 -4.51
CA MET A 347 -4.70 27.60 -5.38
C MET A 347 -5.60 28.75 -4.90
N PRO A 348 -6.93 28.57 -4.70
CA PRO A 348 -7.77 29.62 -4.12
C PRO A 348 -7.28 30.15 -2.77
N LEU A 349 -6.78 29.29 -1.89
CA LEU A 349 -6.26 29.72 -0.59
C LEU A 349 -5.01 30.60 -0.73
N MET A 350 -4.11 30.27 -1.66
CA MET A 350 -2.91 31.06 -1.93
C MET A 350 -3.24 32.38 -2.65
N ASP A 351 -4.25 32.39 -3.52
CA ASP A 351 -4.72 33.61 -4.20
C ASP A 351 -5.34 34.60 -3.20
N GLU A 352 -6.04 34.10 -2.17
CA GLU A 352 -6.69 34.92 -1.14
C GLU A 352 -5.72 35.40 -0.04
N HIS A 353 -4.88 34.49 0.48
CA HIS A 353 -4.07 34.76 1.68
C HIS A 353 -2.57 34.88 1.40
N GLY A 354 -2.11 34.57 0.18
CA GLY A 354 -0.70 34.50 -0.17
C GLY A 354 -0.05 33.14 0.16
N ALA A 355 0.89 32.73 -0.68
CA ALA A 355 1.61 31.47 -0.51
C ALA A 355 2.42 31.41 0.80
N ASP A 356 2.97 32.54 1.25
CA ASP A 356 3.77 32.60 2.47
C ASP A 356 2.92 32.48 3.74
N ALA A 357 1.69 33.00 3.75
CA ALA A 357 0.76 32.79 4.85
C ALA A 357 0.41 31.30 5.00
N LEU A 358 0.14 30.62 3.88
CA LEU A 358 -0.11 29.17 3.88
C LEU A 358 1.12 28.37 4.35
N ARG A 359 2.31 28.70 3.85
CA ARG A 359 3.57 28.06 4.29
C ARG A 359 3.84 28.28 5.77
N TRP A 360 3.67 29.51 6.26
CA TRP A 360 3.87 29.86 7.66
C TRP A 360 2.88 29.11 8.56
N PHE A 361 1.61 29.07 8.17
CA PHE A 361 0.60 28.26 8.86
C PHE A 361 1.01 26.79 8.91
N MET A 362 1.51 26.23 7.81
CA MET A 362 2.00 24.84 7.79
C MET A 362 3.24 24.63 8.68
N ALA A 363 4.12 25.62 8.81
CA ALA A 363 5.32 25.54 9.64
C ALA A 363 5.05 25.74 11.14
N CYS A 364 4.12 26.63 11.51
CA CYS A 364 3.96 27.10 12.89
C CYS A 364 2.75 26.52 13.63
N SER A 365 1.74 25.99 12.92
CA SER A 365 0.49 25.54 13.53
C SER A 365 0.59 24.11 14.11
N GLY A 366 1.34 23.96 15.21
CA GLY A 366 1.50 22.69 15.91
C GLY A 366 2.45 21.71 15.21
N SER A 367 2.49 20.48 15.70
CA SER A 367 3.39 19.46 15.16
C SER A 367 3.08 19.11 13.69
N PRO A 368 4.10 18.93 12.82
CA PRO A 368 3.88 18.53 11.42
C PRO A 368 3.37 17.10 11.26
N TRP A 369 3.55 16.25 12.27
CA TRP A 369 3.06 14.86 12.26
C TRP A 369 1.71 14.65 12.95
N SER A 370 1.08 15.73 13.43
CA SER A 370 -0.29 15.71 13.92
C SER A 370 -1.27 16.00 12.79
N ALA A 371 -2.42 15.33 12.78
CA ALA A 371 -3.48 15.68 11.85
C ALA A 371 -3.92 17.14 12.08
N ARG A 372 -4.08 17.90 11.01
CA ARG A 372 -4.29 19.35 11.07
C ARG A 372 -5.55 19.76 10.35
N ARG A 373 -6.40 20.52 11.04
CA ARG A 373 -7.57 21.16 10.44
C ARG A 373 -7.13 22.43 9.73
N ILE A 374 -7.63 22.65 8.53
CA ILE A 374 -7.42 23.89 7.79
C ILE A 374 -8.79 24.49 7.39
N GLY A 375 -8.86 25.82 7.43
CA GLY A 375 -10.02 26.63 7.07
C GLY A 375 -9.60 28.09 6.90
N HIS A 376 -10.40 28.90 6.22
CA HIS A 376 -10.10 30.31 5.94
C HIS A 376 -9.86 31.12 7.23
N ASN A 377 -10.65 30.85 8.28
CA ASN A 377 -10.50 31.50 9.59
C ASN A 377 -9.11 31.25 10.22
N ALA A 378 -8.65 29.99 10.17
CA ALA A 378 -7.37 29.59 10.74
C ALA A 378 -6.16 30.22 10.02
N LEU A 379 -6.27 30.48 8.71
CA LEU A 379 -5.24 31.16 7.93
C LEU A 379 -5.21 32.67 8.18
N THR A 380 -6.37 33.28 8.44
CA THR A 380 -6.48 34.71 8.77
C THR A 380 -5.88 34.99 10.16
N GLU A 381 -6.14 34.13 11.15
CA GLU A 381 -5.55 34.26 12.50
C GLU A 381 -4.04 33.95 12.56
N GLY A 382 -3.55 33.13 11.64
CA GLY A 382 -2.13 32.75 11.52
C GLY A 382 -1.22 33.81 10.90
N GLY A 383 -1.75 35.00 10.58
CA GLY A 383 -1.10 36.06 9.81
C GLY A 383 0.26 36.50 10.35
N ALA A 384 1.32 35.92 9.80
CA ALA A 384 2.69 36.44 9.94
C ALA A 384 2.87 37.77 9.21
N ASP A 385 2.06 38.03 8.17
CA ASP A 385 2.21 39.20 7.30
C ASP A 385 1.95 40.51 8.08
N GLU A 386 0.93 40.54 8.94
CA GLU A 386 0.70 41.69 9.82
C GLU A 386 1.82 41.87 10.87
N ARG A 387 2.42 40.80 11.40
CA ARG A 387 3.45 40.91 12.45
C ARG A 387 4.83 41.24 11.90
N LEU A 388 5.24 40.60 10.79
CA LEU A 388 6.54 40.81 10.16
C LEU A 388 6.55 42.07 9.29
N GLY A 389 5.47 42.35 8.56
CA GLY A 389 5.31 43.60 7.81
C GLY A 389 5.35 44.83 8.71
N HIS A 390 4.71 44.76 9.89
CA HIS A 390 4.74 45.86 10.86
C HIS A 390 6.15 46.12 11.41
N ASP A 391 6.99 45.09 11.61
CA ASP A 391 8.37 45.25 12.08
C ASP A 391 9.29 45.84 11.01
N HIS A 392 9.10 45.45 9.73
CA HIS A 392 9.81 46.07 8.60
C HIS A 392 9.42 47.54 8.39
N THR A 393 8.15 47.89 8.61
CA THR A 393 7.67 49.27 8.49
C THR A 393 8.18 50.14 9.64
N VAL A 394 8.23 49.61 10.87
CA VAL A 394 8.78 50.33 12.05
C VAL A 394 10.30 50.49 11.94
N GLY A 395 11.01 49.52 11.34
CA GLY A 395 12.44 49.63 11.03
C GLY A 395 12.76 50.68 9.97
N ALA A 396 11.87 50.90 8.99
CA ALA A 396 12.01 51.95 7.99
C ALA A 396 11.72 53.35 8.54
N VAL A 397 10.72 53.50 9.44
CA VAL A 397 10.37 54.79 10.04
C VAL A 397 11.42 55.29 11.04
N ARG A 398 12.25 54.40 11.62
CA ARG A 398 13.31 54.80 12.58
C ARG A 398 14.62 55.31 11.96
N ARG A 399 14.75 55.40 10.63
CA ARG A 399 15.98 55.91 9.98
C ARG A 399 15.93 57.39 9.57
N ASP A 400 14.77 58.06 9.62
CA ASP A 400 14.62 59.43 9.13
C ASP A 400 14.51 60.51 10.24
N ASP A 401 14.55 60.13 11.53
CA ASP A 401 14.47 61.07 12.67
C ASP A 401 15.84 61.27 13.38
N VAL A 402 16.88 61.61 12.62
CA VAL A 402 18.09 62.25 13.17
C VAL A 402 18.43 63.48 12.34
N GLY A 403 17.73 64.58 12.62
CA GLY A 403 17.99 65.91 12.07
C GLY A 403 18.16 66.95 13.18
N ASP A 404 19.37 67.51 13.22
CA ASP A 404 19.79 68.83 13.73
C ASP A 404 19.40 69.31 15.14
N VAL A 405 20.42 69.41 16.01
CA VAL A 405 20.46 70.35 17.13
C VAL A 405 21.25 71.58 16.70
N GLY A 406 20.58 72.73 16.78
CA GLY A 406 20.94 74.04 16.25
C GLY A 406 22.27 74.67 16.65
N VAL A 407 22.67 75.58 15.78
CA VAL A 407 23.80 76.52 15.83
C VAL A 407 23.57 77.65 16.85
N HIS A 408 24.52 77.81 17.78
CA HIS A 408 24.95 79.09 18.36
C HIS A 408 26.50 79.01 18.37
N GLY A 409 27.28 79.84 17.69
CA GLY A 409 27.16 81.29 17.57
C GLY A 409 28.22 81.92 18.47
N ASP A 410 29.51 81.85 18.10
CA ASP A 410 30.42 82.95 18.41
C ASP A 410 31.63 83.02 17.46
N ARG A 411 32.01 84.26 17.15
CA ARG A 411 32.95 84.65 16.10
C ARG A 411 34.39 84.61 16.60
N GLY A 412 35.31 84.29 15.69
CA GLY A 412 36.60 84.95 15.47
C GLY A 412 37.57 84.99 16.67
N VAL A 413 38.82 84.57 16.47
CA VAL A 413 39.85 85.47 15.92
C VAL A 413 41.09 84.64 15.57
N ARG A 414 41.54 84.80 14.30
CA ARG A 414 42.93 84.78 13.77
C ARG A 414 43.80 83.53 14.03
N HIS A 415 44.76 83.13 13.19
CA HIS A 415 45.25 83.52 11.87
C HIS A 415 46.12 82.33 11.41
N GLU A 416 46.18 82.12 10.09
CA GLU A 416 47.38 81.72 9.32
C GLU A 416 48.20 80.47 9.72
N ARG A 417 47.89 79.38 9.00
CA ARG A 417 48.75 78.56 8.10
C ARG A 417 50.24 78.95 7.95
N PRO A 418 51.13 78.02 7.54
CA PRO A 418 50.90 76.84 6.69
C PRO A 418 50.61 75.53 7.42
#